data_AF-A0AAU3MW47-F1
#
_entry.id   AF-A0AAU3MW47-F1
#
_cell.length_a   1.000
_cell.length_b   1.000
_cell.length_c   1.000
_cell.angle_alpha   90.00
_cell.angle_beta   90.00
_cell.angle_gamma   90.00
#
_symmetry.space_group_name_H-M   'P 1'
#
loop_
_entity.id
_entity.type
_entity.pdbx_description
1 polymer ?
#
loop_
_entity_poly.entity_id
_entity_poly.type
_entity_poly.pdbx_seq_one_letter_code
_entity_poly.pdbx_strand_id
1 'polypeptide(L)'
;MTTHGVYVYAIIRAGKPLPTDSSGVGSPAARLRVIRQGRVAAVVSEAPANLRARRRDLLAHQELLLRLTGQGPVLPMRFGMVAPDEETVRAQLAACEADHVAVLEHLADGVEVNVKAFPAQNALRSLLAEDKNVRRLRDEARQRPGYEANVRLGEAVASALESRAAAAGRQVLRELTSKARAVASGPEVHGCVLNVSFLVDRGDSDGFRNTAEQFAEAHRERVELRLAGPLPCYSFVSAEGASIRTVGV
;
A
#
# COMPACT_ATOMS: atom_id res chain seq x y z
N MET A 1 37.00 -0.17 -12.35
CA MET A 1 36.26 0.35 -11.19
C MET A 1 34.91 -0.33 -11.21
N THR A 2 34.62 -1.20 -10.24
CA THR A 2 33.30 -1.86 -10.19
C THR A 2 32.29 -0.78 -9.83
N THR A 3 31.53 -0.32 -10.83
CA THR A 3 30.51 0.71 -10.65
C THR A 3 29.36 0.10 -9.85
N HIS A 4 29.50 0.09 -8.53
CA HIS A 4 28.43 -0.30 -7.63
C HIS A 4 27.38 0.81 -7.69
N GLY A 5 26.21 0.48 -8.22
CA GLY A 5 25.11 1.42 -8.31
C GLY A 5 24.72 2.00 -6.95
N VAL A 6 23.91 3.06 -6.97
CA VAL A 6 23.42 3.74 -5.78
C VAL A 6 22.01 3.27 -5.49
N TYR A 7 21.80 2.59 -4.36
CA TYR A 7 20.45 2.20 -3.93
C TYR A 7 19.75 3.41 -3.31
N VAL A 8 18.58 3.75 -3.81
CA VAL A 8 17.80 4.92 -3.38
C VAL A 8 16.60 4.47 -2.56
N TYR A 9 16.54 4.89 -1.29
CA TYR A 9 15.47 4.52 -0.37
C TYR A 9 14.33 5.52 -0.38
N ALA A 10 14.65 6.81 -0.39
CA ALA A 10 13.68 7.88 -0.22
C ALA A 10 14.22 9.23 -0.67
N ILE A 11 13.30 10.16 -0.90
CA ILE A 11 13.57 11.60 -1.02
C ILE A 11 12.96 12.32 0.19
N ILE A 12 13.72 13.19 0.83
CA ILE A 12 13.36 13.95 2.03
C ILE A 12 13.72 15.43 1.86
N ARG A 13 13.26 16.29 2.78
CA ARG A 13 13.75 17.68 2.87
C ARG A 13 15.25 17.71 3.18
N ALA A 14 15.97 18.62 2.54
CA ALA A 14 17.37 18.87 2.87
C ALA A 14 17.52 19.28 4.34
N GLY A 15 18.65 18.90 4.95
CA GLY A 15 18.98 19.26 6.34
C GLY A 15 18.41 18.34 7.41
N LYS A 16 17.54 17.38 7.06
CA LYS A 16 17.07 16.35 7.99
C LYS A 16 18.20 15.35 8.29
N PRO A 17 18.51 15.06 9.57
CA PRO A 17 19.47 14.02 9.92
C PRO A 17 18.91 12.65 9.58
N LEU A 18 19.80 11.66 9.37
CA LEU A 18 19.37 10.27 9.30
C LEU A 18 18.99 9.78 10.71
N PRO A 19 18.01 8.86 10.84
CA PRO A 19 17.70 8.27 12.13
C PRO A 19 18.89 7.45 12.65
N THR A 20 19.15 7.56 13.94
CA THR A 20 20.16 6.74 14.63
C THR A 20 19.78 5.25 14.51
N ASP A 21 20.79 4.39 14.52
CA ASP A 21 20.63 2.93 14.47
C ASP A 21 19.85 2.41 13.26
N SER A 22 19.88 3.15 12.15
CA SER A 22 19.28 2.71 10.89
C SER A 22 20.33 2.06 10.00
N SER A 23 19.97 0.93 9.42
CA SER A 23 20.84 0.16 8.52
C SER A 23 20.20 0.04 7.14
N GLY A 24 21.03 0.07 6.10
CA GLY A 24 20.58 -0.13 4.73
C GLY A 24 20.36 -1.60 4.39
N VAL A 25 19.85 -1.84 3.19
CA VAL A 25 19.67 -3.16 2.59
C VAL A 25 21.04 -3.80 2.32
N GLY A 26 21.20 -5.09 2.63
CA GLY A 26 22.43 -5.82 2.35
C GLY A 26 22.81 -6.84 3.43
N SER A 27 23.91 -7.56 3.15
CA SER A 27 24.56 -8.47 4.09
C SER A 27 26.08 -8.45 3.84
N PRO A 28 26.87 -7.70 4.64
CA PRO A 28 26.45 -6.88 5.78
C PRO A 28 25.56 -5.70 5.38
N ALA A 29 24.82 -5.15 6.35
CA ALA A 29 23.91 -4.05 6.07
C ALA A 29 24.67 -2.80 5.56
N ALA A 30 24.17 -2.20 4.48
CA ALA A 30 24.88 -1.10 3.84
C ALA A 30 24.82 0.18 4.68
N ARG A 31 25.90 0.97 4.65
CA ARG A 31 25.96 2.26 5.34
C ARG A 31 25.08 3.27 4.61
N LEU A 32 24.16 3.88 5.34
CA LEU A 32 23.30 4.94 4.82
C LEU A 32 24.04 6.27 4.72
N ARG A 33 23.71 7.05 3.70
CA ARG A 33 24.21 8.40 3.47
C ARG A 33 23.16 9.24 2.75
N VAL A 34 23.43 10.54 2.65
CA VAL A 34 22.49 11.50 2.06
C VAL A 34 23.17 12.26 0.93
N ILE A 35 22.53 12.28 -0.24
CA ILE A 35 22.92 13.14 -1.36
C ILE A 35 21.99 14.36 -1.35
N ARG A 36 22.54 15.55 -1.08
CA ARG A 36 21.78 16.81 -1.00
C ARG A 36 21.78 17.52 -2.36
N GLN A 37 20.61 18.02 -2.76
CA GLN A 37 20.45 18.84 -3.95
C GLN A 37 19.35 19.89 -3.72
N GLY A 38 19.72 21.17 -3.68
CA GLY A 38 18.78 22.25 -3.40
C GLY A 38 18.05 22.05 -2.06
N ARG A 39 16.71 22.10 -2.11
CA ARG A 39 15.82 21.94 -0.94
C ARG A 39 15.49 20.49 -0.59
N VAL A 40 15.96 19.53 -1.36
CA VAL A 40 15.69 18.10 -1.18
C VAL A 40 16.98 17.29 -1.00
N ALA A 41 16.84 16.06 -0.53
CA ALA A 41 17.94 15.12 -0.43
C ALA A 41 17.47 13.68 -0.62
N ALA A 42 18.29 12.85 -1.25
CA ALA A 42 18.06 11.42 -1.35
C ALA A 42 18.77 10.67 -0.22
N VAL A 43 18.05 9.76 0.44
CA VAL A 43 18.63 8.77 1.36
C VAL A 43 19.07 7.57 0.53
N VAL A 44 20.35 7.25 0.59
CA VAL A 44 20.97 6.25 -0.30
C VAL A 44 21.96 5.35 0.45
N SER A 45 22.35 4.26 -0.20
CA SER A 45 23.52 3.46 0.14
C SER A 45 24.20 2.95 -1.13
N GLU A 46 25.34 2.30 -0.99
CA GLU A 46 25.83 1.43 -2.07
C GLU A 46 24.80 0.32 -2.35
N ALA A 47 24.61 -0.02 -3.61
CA ALA A 47 23.75 -1.11 -4.01
C ALA A 47 24.44 -2.46 -3.74
N PRO A 48 23.77 -3.39 -3.04
CA PRO A 48 24.31 -4.74 -2.85
C PRO A 48 24.54 -5.43 -4.19
N ALA A 49 25.70 -6.08 -4.35
CA ALA A 49 26.07 -6.77 -5.60
C ALA A 49 25.06 -7.86 -6.04
N ASN A 50 24.33 -8.46 -5.09
CA ASN A 50 23.30 -9.47 -5.33
C ASN A 50 21.96 -9.01 -4.75
N LEU A 51 21.48 -7.85 -5.18
CA LEU A 51 20.18 -7.35 -4.76
C LEU A 51 19.06 -8.31 -5.17
N ARG A 52 18.37 -8.89 -4.19
CA ARG A 52 17.20 -9.73 -4.38
C ARG A 52 16.13 -9.33 -3.36
N ALA A 53 14.86 -9.54 -3.70
CA ALA A 53 13.74 -9.29 -2.80
C ALA A 53 13.64 -10.37 -1.69
N ARG A 54 14.70 -10.52 -0.88
CA ARG A 54 14.71 -11.39 0.29
C ARG A 54 13.91 -10.72 1.41
N ARG A 55 13.22 -11.52 2.24
CA ARG A 55 12.42 -11.02 3.38
C ARG A 55 13.19 -10.03 4.25
N ARG A 56 14.44 -10.35 4.60
CA ARG A 56 15.31 -9.47 5.40
C ARG A 56 15.51 -8.10 4.73
N ASP A 57 15.79 -8.09 3.44
CA ASP A 57 16.11 -6.88 2.69
C ASP A 57 14.85 -6.01 2.51
N LEU A 58 13.70 -6.63 2.25
CA LEU A 58 12.40 -5.95 2.21
C LEU A 58 12.06 -5.30 3.57
N LEU A 59 12.28 -6.03 4.67
CA LEU A 59 12.05 -5.52 6.02
C LEU A 59 12.99 -4.36 6.37
N ALA A 60 14.29 -4.47 6.04
CA ALA A 60 15.25 -3.40 6.28
C ALA A 60 14.89 -2.11 5.53
N HIS A 61 14.50 -2.23 4.25
CA HIS A 61 14.01 -1.10 3.46
C HIS A 61 12.77 -0.46 4.08
N GLN A 62 11.79 -1.28 4.47
CA GLN A 62 10.56 -0.81 5.07
C GLN A 62 10.79 -0.14 6.43
N GLU A 63 11.62 -0.73 7.29
CA GLU A 63 11.93 -0.19 8.61
C GLU A 63 12.60 1.18 8.52
N LEU A 64 13.56 1.34 7.61
CA LEU A 64 14.18 2.64 7.36
C LEU A 64 13.15 3.69 6.95
N LEU A 65 12.24 3.35 6.03
CA LEU A 65 11.19 4.27 5.59
C LEU A 65 10.23 4.66 6.72
N LEU A 66 9.85 3.72 7.58
CA LEU A 66 9.04 4.00 8.76
C LEU A 66 9.75 4.95 9.72
N ARG A 67 11.05 4.73 9.98
CA ARG A 67 11.86 5.61 10.84
C ARG A 67 11.99 7.02 10.25
N LEU A 68 12.25 7.14 8.94
CA LEU A 68 12.30 8.44 8.26
C LEU A 68 10.95 9.16 8.34
N THR A 69 9.85 8.42 8.15
CA THR A 69 8.48 8.95 8.25
C THR A 69 8.17 9.46 9.66
N GLY A 70 8.82 8.93 10.70
CA GLY A 70 8.74 9.45 12.07
C GLY A 70 9.42 10.82 12.28
N GLN A 71 10.27 11.27 11.36
CA GLN A 71 11.04 12.53 11.47
C GLN A 71 10.55 13.65 10.54
N GLY A 72 9.60 13.34 9.66
CA GLY A 72 8.99 14.28 8.73
C GLY A 72 8.43 13.60 7.47
N PRO A 73 7.97 14.39 6.49
CA PRO A 73 7.47 13.86 5.23
C PRO A 73 8.59 13.19 4.43
N VAL A 74 8.22 12.09 3.77
CA VAL A 74 9.12 11.23 2.99
C VAL A 74 8.43 10.88 1.67
N LEU A 75 9.17 10.94 0.58
CA LEU A 75 8.79 10.30 -0.69
C LEU A 75 9.43 8.92 -0.72
N PRO A 76 8.70 7.85 -0.37
CA PRO A 76 9.27 6.51 -0.30
C PRO A 76 9.56 5.98 -1.70
N MET A 77 10.72 5.37 -1.88
CA MET A 77 11.04 4.64 -3.09
C MET A 77 10.62 3.18 -2.98
N ARG A 78 10.20 2.60 -4.11
CA ARG A 78 9.93 1.16 -4.19
C ARG A 78 11.22 0.40 -3.89
N PHE A 79 11.08 -0.83 -3.39
CA PHE A 79 12.25 -1.67 -3.17
C PHE A 79 12.97 -1.92 -4.50
N GLY A 80 14.29 -1.74 -4.48
CA GLY A 80 15.17 -2.06 -5.59
C GLY A 80 15.40 -0.95 -6.60
N MET A 81 15.10 0.29 -6.23
CA MET A 81 15.48 1.46 -7.02
C MET A 81 16.99 1.68 -6.93
N VAL A 82 17.71 1.35 -8.00
CA VAL A 82 19.17 1.48 -8.09
C VAL A 82 19.53 2.41 -9.24
N ALA A 83 20.23 3.51 -8.95
CA ALA A 83 20.80 4.39 -9.95
C ALA A 83 22.21 3.93 -10.36
N PRO A 84 22.68 4.25 -11.57
CA PRO A 84 24.04 3.92 -12.00
C PRO A 84 25.13 4.54 -11.12
N ASP A 85 24.92 5.79 -10.68
CA ASP A 85 25.89 6.58 -9.93
C ASP A 85 25.19 7.72 -9.16
N GLU A 86 25.97 8.46 -8.37
CA GLU A 86 25.49 9.61 -7.59
C GLU A 86 25.11 10.82 -8.45
N GLU A 87 25.79 11.00 -9.58
CA GLU A 87 25.53 12.12 -10.49
C GLU A 87 24.14 11.99 -11.10
N THR A 88 23.74 10.78 -11.46
CA THR A 88 22.38 10.45 -11.93
C THR A 88 21.33 10.79 -10.87
N VAL A 89 21.58 10.41 -9.61
CA VAL A 89 20.67 10.76 -8.49
C VAL A 89 20.58 12.28 -8.34
N ARG A 90 21.72 12.98 -8.35
CA ARG A 90 21.76 14.43 -8.20
C ARG A 90 21.05 15.15 -9.35
N ALA A 91 21.23 14.69 -10.58
CA ALA A 91 20.57 15.23 -11.77
C ALA A 91 19.04 15.07 -11.68
N GLN A 92 18.57 13.89 -11.27
CA GLN A 92 17.13 13.64 -11.09
C GLN A 92 16.52 14.51 -9.99
N LEU A 93 17.22 14.63 -8.85
CA LEU A 93 16.77 15.50 -7.75
C LEU A 93 16.69 16.97 -8.19
N ALA A 94 17.62 17.43 -9.03
CA ALA A 94 17.62 18.79 -9.54
C ALA A 94 16.48 19.02 -10.55
N ALA A 95 16.27 18.06 -11.47
CA ALA A 95 15.24 18.16 -12.51
C ALA A 95 13.82 18.20 -11.92
N CYS A 96 13.57 17.46 -10.84
CA CYS A 96 12.26 17.34 -10.21
C CYS A 96 12.16 18.03 -8.84
N GLU A 97 13.06 18.98 -8.52
CA GLU A 97 13.12 19.58 -7.17
C GLU A 97 11.79 20.20 -6.74
N ALA A 98 11.17 21.00 -7.61
CA ALA A 98 9.92 21.69 -7.30
C ALA A 98 8.78 20.70 -7.01
N ASP A 99 8.65 19.66 -7.83
CA ASP A 99 7.63 18.61 -7.67
C ASP A 99 7.87 17.81 -6.39
N HIS A 100 9.12 17.44 -6.10
CA HIS A 100 9.45 16.74 -4.85
C HIS A 100 9.13 17.59 -3.63
N VAL A 101 9.41 18.90 -3.67
CA VAL A 101 9.05 19.82 -2.58
C VAL A 101 7.53 19.90 -2.40
N ALA A 102 6.78 20.06 -3.48
CA ALA A 102 5.31 20.13 -3.42
C ALA A 102 4.70 18.84 -2.86
N VAL A 103 5.20 17.67 -3.29
CA VAL A 103 4.75 16.38 -2.74
C VAL A 103 5.14 16.24 -1.27
N LEU A 104 6.36 16.63 -0.86
CA LEU A 104 6.75 16.61 0.56
C LEU A 104 5.85 17.49 1.42
N GLU A 105 5.43 18.66 0.92
CA GLU A 105 4.49 19.55 1.60
C GLU A 105 3.09 18.92 1.67
N HIS A 106 2.62 18.31 0.58
CA HIS A 106 1.36 17.57 0.56
C HIS A 106 1.35 16.37 1.51
N LEU A 107 2.50 15.74 1.77
CA LEU A 107 2.62 14.60 2.68
C LEU A 107 2.97 15.00 4.12
N ALA A 108 3.14 16.30 4.40
CA ALA A 108 3.48 16.78 5.74
C ALA A 108 2.43 16.29 6.76
N ASP A 109 2.93 15.72 7.86
CA ASP A 109 2.16 15.10 8.95
C ASP A 109 1.14 14.02 8.52
N GLY A 110 1.23 13.54 7.28
CA GLY A 110 0.39 12.49 6.74
C GLY A 110 0.98 11.08 6.95
N VAL A 111 0.09 10.11 7.08
CA VAL A 111 0.40 8.68 6.99
C VAL A 111 -0.57 8.01 6.04
N GLU A 112 -0.13 6.91 5.42
CA GLU A 112 -1.00 6.11 4.58
C GLU A 112 -1.63 4.97 5.37
N VAL A 113 -2.95 4.81 5.23
CA VAL A 113 -3.69 3.64 5.69
C VAL A 113 -4.35 3.01 4.47
N ASN A 114 -4.00 1.76 4.17
CA ASN A 114 -4.61 0.98 3.09
C ASN A 114 -5.76 0.13 3.66
N VAL A 115 -6.89 0.14 2.98
CA VAL A 115 -8.08 -0.64 3.32
C VAL A 115 -8.44 -1.53 2.13
N LYS A 116 -8.51 -2.83 2.41
CA LYS A 116 -8.98 -3.83 1.46
C LYS A 116 -10.29 -4.45 1.95
N ALA A 117 -11.24 -4.63 1.05
CA ALA A 117 -12.50 -5.29 1.33
C ALA A 117 -12.60 -6.61 0.56
N PHE A 118 -12.98 -7.67 1.26
CA PHE A 118 -13.20 -9.00 0.71
C PHE A 118 -14.61 -9.50 1.02
N PRO A 119 -15.17 -10.41 0.21
CA PRO A 119 -16.39 -11.11 0.58
C PRO A 119 -16.24 -11.85 1.90
N ALA A 120 -17.24 -11.72 2.78
CA ALA A 120 -17.22 -12.36 4.09
C ALA A 120 -17.23 -13.89 3.96
N GLN A 121 -16.28 -14.56 4.62
CA GLN A 121 -16.09 -16.02 4.49
C GLN A 121 -17.21 -16.84 5.16
N ASN A 122 -17.82 -16.31 6.23
CA ASN A 122 -18.83 -17.02 7.03
C ASN A 122 -20.26 -16.46 6.84
N ALA A 123 -20.58 -15.98 5.64
CA ALA A 123 -21.84 -15.29 5.35
C ALA A 123 -22.92 -16.18 4.69
N LEU A 124 -22.69 -17.48 4.51
CA LEU A 124 -23.63 -18.34 3.78
C LEU A 124 -25.01 -18.41 4.44
N ARG A 125 -25.07 -18.44 5.77
CA ARG A 125 -26.34 -18.50 6.51
C ARG A 125 -27.17 -17.23 6.31
N SER A 126 -26.56 -16.06 6.47
CA SER A 126 -27.22 -14.77 6.23
C SER A 126 -27.52 -14.54 4.75
N LEU A 127 -26.70 -15.10 3.86
CA LEU A 127 -26.97 -15.11 2.41
C LEU A 127 -28.25 -15.88 2.09
N LEU A 128 -28.35 -17.11 2.57
CA LEU A 128 -29.54 -17.92 2.39
C LEU A 128 -30.77 -17.33 3.08
N ALA A 129 -30.62 -16.45 4.08
CA ALA A 129 -31.75 -15.79 4.74
C ALA A 129 -32.34 -14.62 3.92
N GLU A 130 -31.54 -13.92 3.12
CA GLU A 130 -32.03 -12.76 2.34
C GLU A 130 -32.22 -13.08 0.84
N ASP A 131 -31.32 -13.87 0.24
CA ASP A 131 -31.28 -14.08 -1.20
C ASP A 131 -32.22 -15.20 -1.67
N LYS A 132 -33.32 -14.80 -2.32
CA LYS A 132 -34.34 -15.73 -2.87
C LYS A 132 -33.78 -16.61 -3.99
N ASN A 133 -32.87 -16.10 -4.82
CA ASN A 133 -32.34 -16.85 -5.95
C ASN A 133 -31.37 -17.94 -5.48
N VAL A 134 -30.46 -17.62 -4.55
CA VAL A 134 -29.55 -18.60 -3.95
C VAL A 134 -30.33 -19.69 -3.21
N ARG A 135 -31.41 -19.34 -2.48
CA ARG A 135 -32.31 -20.33 -1.87
C ARG A 135 -32.95 -21.27 -2.90
N ARG A 136 -33.50 -20.71 -3.98
CA ARG A 136 -34.13 -21.49 -5.05
C ARG A 136 -33.12 -22.47 -5.67
N LEU A 137 -31.94 -22.00 -6.05
CA LEU A 137 -30.89 -22.84 -6.65
C LEU A 137 -30.41 -23.93 -5.69
N ARG A 138 -30.32 -23.64 -4.38
CA ARG A 138 -30.02 -24.64 -3.35
C ARG A 138 -31.08 -25.73 -3.30
N ASP A 139 -32.35 -25.36 -3.34
CA ASP A 139 -33.46 -26.31 -3.27
C ASP A 139 -33.53 -27.17 -4.54
N GLU A 140 -33.28 -26.57 -5.71
CA GLU A 140 -33.14 -27.28 -6.99
C GLU A 140 -31.97 -28.30 -6.96
N ALA A 141 -30.79 -27.88 -6.48
CA ALA A 141 -29.63 -28.76 -6.38
C ALA A 141 -29.84 -29.91 -5.37
N ARG A 142 -30.66 -29.70 -4.33
CA ARG A 142 -31.06 -30.76 -3.38
C ARG A 142 -32.04 -31.74 -3.99
N GLN A 143 -33.02 -31.26 -4.76
CA GLN A 143 -34.04 -32.10 -5.38
C GLN A 143 -33.49 -32.88 -6.58
N ARG A 144 -32.57 -32.29 -7.33
CA ARG A 144 -31.94 -32.90 -8.51
C ARG A 144 -30.41 -32.70 -8.44
N PRO A 145 -29.71 -33.54 -7.66
CA PRO A 145 -28.26 -33.46 -7.55
C PRO A 145 -27.61 -33.68 -8.92
N GLY A 146 -26.66 -32.82 -9.28
CA GLY A 146 -25.93 -32.91 -10.53
C GLY A 146 -24.79 -31.90 -10.58
N TYR A 147 -23.77 -32.19 -11.39
CA TYR A 147 -22.60 -31.33 -11.54
C TYR A 147 -23.00 -29.90 -11.93
N GLU A 148 -23.83 -29.75 -12.97
CA GLU A 148 -24.29 -28.44 -13.46
C GLU A 148 -25.13 -27.67 -12.43
N ALA A 149 -25.94 -28.37 -11.62
CA ALA A 149 -26.71 -27.74 -10.54
C ALA A 149 -25.78 -27.21 -9.43
N ASN A 150 -24.74 -27.97 -9.07
CA ASN A 150 -23.74 -27.55 -8.10
C ASN A 150 -22.91 -26.36 -8.59
N VAL A 151 -22.52 -26.35 -9.87
CA VAL A 151 -21.80 -25.22 -10.49
C VAL A 151 -22.65 -23.95 -10.44
N ARG A 152 -23.90 -24.00 -10.91
CA ARG A 152 -24.81 -22.85 -10.90
C ARG A 152 -25.07 -22.30 -9.49
N LEU A 153 -25.22 -23.19 -8.51
CA LEU A 153 -25.35 -22.79 -7.10
C LEU A 153 -24.07 -22.11 -6.60
N GLY A 154 -22.89 -22.66 -6.90
CA GLY A 154 -21.60 -22.09 -6.53
C GLY A 154 -21.38 -20.70 -7.11
N GLU A 155 -21.68 -20.51 -8.40
CA GLU A 155 -21.60 -19.23 -9.09
C GLU A 155 -22.55 -18.20 -8.48
N ALA A 156 -23.81 -18.59 -8.21
CA ALA A 156 -24.78 -17.71 -7.60
C ALA A 156 -24.38 -17.29 -6.17
N VAL A 157 -23.82 -18.21 -5.39
CA VAL A 157 -23.29 -17.88 -4.05
C VAL A 157 -22.12 -16.91 -4.16
N ALA A 158 -21.14 -17.19 -5.03
CA ALA A 158 -19.97 -16.33 -5.19
C ALA A 158 -20.35 -14.90 -5.63
N SER A 159 -21.20 -14.79 -6.67
CA SER A 159 -21.68 -13.51 -7.18
C SER A 159 -22.47 -12.71 -6.13
N ALA A 160 -23.30 -13.37 -5.33
CA ALA A 160 -24.08 -12.69 -4.30
C ALA A 160 -23.21 -12.24 -3.12
N LEU A 161 -22.21 -13.02 -2.71
CA LEU A 161 -21.23 -12.62 -1.70
C LEU A 161 -20.40 -11.42 -2.18
N GLU A 162 -19.92 -11.45 -3.42
CA GLU A 162 -19.17 -10.35 -4.02
C GLU A 162 -20.01 -9.08 -4.12
N SER A 163 -21.26 -9.17 -4.56
CA SER A 163 -22.17 -8.03 -4.66
C SER A 163 -22.44 -7.37 -3.31
N ARG A 164 -22.63 -8.19 -2.25
CA ARG A 164 -22.80 -7.69 -0.88
C ARG A 164 -21.55 -6.99 -0.37
N ALA A 165 -20.39 -7.60 -0.61
CA ALA A 165 -19.11 -7.04 -0.22
C ALA A 165 -18.84 -5.73 -0.94
N ALA A 166 -19.13 -5.65 -2.25
CA ALA A 166 -18.98 -4.43 -3.03
C ALA A 166 -19.91 -3.31 -2.53
N ALA A 167 -21.15 -3.65 -2.13
CA ALA A 167 -22.07 -2.68 -1.54
C ALA A 167 -21.56 -2.13 -0.20
N ALA A 168 -21.09 -3.01 0.70
CA ALA A 168 -20.48 -2.61 1.96
C ALA A 168 -19.16 -1.83 1.73
N GLY A 169 -18.36 -2.25 0.74
CA GLY A 169 -17.14 -1.57 0.29
C GLY A 169 -17.40 -0.12 -0.13
N ARG A 170 -18.45 0.13 -0.92
CA ARG A 170 -18.85 1.50 -1.27
C ARG A 170 -19.29 2.32 -0.06
N GLN A 171 -19.88 1.70 0.94
CA GLN A 171 -20.31 2.38 2.17
C GLN A 171 -19.12 2.78 3.03
N VAL A 172 -18.20 1.84 3.33
CA VAL A 172 -16.99 2.15 4.09
C VAL A 172 -16.10 3.16 3.37
N LEU A 173 -16.01 3.08 2.03
CA LEU A 173 -15.28 4.07 1.26
C LEU A 173 -15.79 5.49 1.53
N ARG A 174 -17.11 5.72 1.41
CA ARG A 174 -17.70 7.04 1.66
C ARG A 174 -17.44 7.54 3.08
N GLU A 175 -17.60 6.65 4.06
CA GLU A 175 -17.40 6.97 5.48
C GLU A 175 -15.95 7.36 5.76
N LEU A 176 -14.98 6.57 5.28
CA LEU A 176 -13.56 6.82 5.49
C LEU A 176 -13.04 8.00 4.67
N THR A 177 -13.56 8.24 3.46
CA THR A 177 -13.18 9.42 2.65
C THR A 177 -13.44 10.72 3.41
N SER A 178 -14.49 10.81 4.22
CA SER A 178 -14.78 12.02 5.02
C SER A 178 -13.76 12.30 6.13
N LYS A 179 -12.91 11.31 6.46
CA LYS A 179 -11.89 11.35 7.52
C LYS A 179 -10.47 11.36 6.96
N ALA A 180 -10.31 11.49 5.64
CA ALA A 180 -9.02 11.46 4.96
C ALA A 180 -8.78 12.75 4.18
N ARG A 181 -7.51 13.15 4.07
CA ARG A 181 -7.08 14.29 3.26
C ARG A 181 -7.09 14.00 1.78
N ALA A 182 -6.77 12.76 1.41
CA ALA A 182 -6.75 12.30 0.03
C ALA A 182 -7.02 10.80 -0.02
N VAL A 183 -7.44 10.34 -1.20
CA VAL A 183 -7.78 8.95 -1.48
C VAL A 183 -7.13 8.53 -2.78
N ALA A 184 -6.52 7.35 -2.81
CA ALA A 184 -5.87 6.78 -3.98
C ALA A 184 -6.33 5.32 -4.17
N SER A 185 -6.76 4.97 -5.38
CA SER A 185 -7.09 3.59 -5.73
C SER A 185 -5.81 2.75 -5.79
N GLY A 186 -5.83 1.60 -5.12
CA GLY A 186 -4.77 0.60 -5.23
C GLY A 186 -4.96 -0.28 -6.48
N PRO A 187 -3.94 -1.10 -6.81
CA PRO A 187 -4.06 -2.07 -7.90
C PRO A 187 -5.14 -3.13 -7.60
N GLU A 188 -5.63 -3.78 -8.65
CA GLU A 188 -6.54 -4.91 -8.51
C GLU A 188 -5.89 -6.05 -7.72
N VAL A 189 -6.66 -6.66 -6.81
CA VAL A 189 -6.24 -7.80 -6.00
C VAL A 189 -7.30 -8.88 -6.15
N HIS A 190 -6.88 -10.11 -6.48
CA HIS A 190 -7.81 -11.22 -6.69
C HIS A 190 -8.71 -11.44 -5.46
N GLY A 191 -10.03 -11.49 -5.69
CA GLY A 191 -11.05 -11.67 -4.65
C GLY A 191 -11.31 -10.42 -3.78
N CYS A 192 -10.67 -9.30 -4.07
CA CYS A 192 -10.81 -8.04 -3.35
C CYS A 192 -11.80 -7.13 -4.10
N VAL A 193 -12.86 -6.69 -3.43
CA VAL A 193 -13.89 -5.80 -4.04
C VAL A 193 -13.56 -4.32 -3.90
N LEU A 194 -12.61 -3.97 -3.03
CA LEU A 194 -12.11 -2.61 -2.84
C LEU A 194 -10.67 -2.68 -2.36
N ASN A 195 -9.75 -1.95 -3.00
CA ASN A 195 -8.38 -1.75 -2.50
C ASN A 195 -8.06 -0.26 -2.61
N VAL A 196 -8.06 0.45 -1.49
CA VAL A 196 -7.94 1.92 -1.48
C VAL A 196 -7.00 2.35 -0.37
N SER A 197 -6.11 3.30 -0.68
CA SER A 197 -5.25 3.96 0.27
C SER A 197 -5.78 5.34 0.61
N PHE A 198 -5.66 5.70 1.89
CA PHE A 198 -6.10 6.97 2.45
C PHE A 198 -4.91 7.70 3.04
N LEU A 199 -4.77 8.98 2.70
CA LEU A 199 -3.84 9.89 3.35
C LEU A 199 -4.56 10.46 4.56
N VAL A 200 -4.07 10.14 5.75
CA VAL A 200 -4.69 10.53 7.02
C VAL A 200 -3.68 11.34 7.81
N ASP A 201 -4.14 12.37 8.52
CA ASP A 201 -3.27 13.09 9.46
C ASP A 201 -2.80 12.13 10.55
N ARG A 202 -1.52 12.20 10.91
CA ARG A 202 -0.89 11.25 11.85
C ARG A 202 -1.60 11.21 13.19
N GLY A 203 -2.06 12.36 13.68
CA GLY A 203 -2.81 12.46 14.94
C GLY A 203 -4.18 11.78 14.90
N ASP A 204 -4.79 11.66 13.70
CA ASP A 204 -6.11 11.09 13.50
C ASP A 204 -6.07 9.63 13.02
N SER A 205 -4.88 9.08 12.77
CA SER A 205 -4.67 7.72 12.24
C SER A 205 -5.37 6.64 13.09
N ASP A 206 -5.31 6.73 14.41
CA ASP A 206 -5.98 5.75 15.29
C ASP A 206 -7.51 5.90 15.25
N GLY A 207 -8.02 7.13 15.20
CA GLY A 207 -9.46 7.38 15.05
C GLY A 207 -10.01 6.88 13.71
N PHE A 208 -9.25 7.08 12.62
CA PHE A 208 -9.56 6.55 11.30
C PHE A 208 -9.63 5.01 11.32
N ARG A 209 -8.63 4.35 11.89
CA ARG A 209 -8.59 2.88 12.00
C ARG A 209 -9.74 2.35 12.85
N ASN A 210 -10.02 2.97 14.00
CA ASN A 210 -11.13 2.59 14.86
C ASN A 210 -12.47 2.69 14.13
N THR A 211 -12.67 3.73 13.30
CA THR A 211 -13.89 3.86 12.46
C THR A 211 -14.02 2.66 11.51
N ALA A 212 -12.94 2.30 10.81
CA ALA A 212 -12.94 1.18 9.89
C ALA A 212 -13.13 -0.18 10.60
N GLU A 213 -12.57 -0.36 11.80
CA GLU A 213 -12.75 -1.55 12.63
C GLU A 213 -14.21 -1.68 13.13
N GLN A 214 -14.81 -0.57 13.59
CA GLN A 214 -16.23 -0.53 13.96
C GLN A 214 -17.15 -0.85 12.78
N PHE A 215 -16.84 -0.31 11.59
CA PHE A 215 -17.55 -0.65 10.37
C PHE A 215 -17.46 -2.15 10.07
N ALA A 216 -16.25 -2.72 10.17
CA ALA A 216 -16.00 -4.13 9.91
C ALA A 216 -16.85 -5.03 10.83
N GLU A 217 -16.91 -4.71 12.12
CA GLU A 217 -17.71 -5.46 13.09
C GLU A 217 -19.21 -5.38 12.78
N ALA A 218 -19.72 -4.16 12.51
CA ALA A 218 -21.12 -3.94 12.15
C ALA A 218 -21.53 -4.65 10.84
N HIS A 219 -20.58 -4.89 9.94
CA HIS A 219 -20.83 -5.49 8.62
C HIS A 219 -20.12 -6.84 8.42
N ARG A 220 -19.78 -7.55 9.51
CA ARG A 220 -19.00 -8.81 9.48
C ARG A 220 -19.60 -9.92 8.62
N GLU A 221 -20.92 -9.90 8.41
CA GLU A 221 -21.64 -10.84 7.54
C GLU A 221 -21.74 -10.40 6.08
N ARG A 222 -21.22 -9.22 5.74
CA ARG A 222 -21.26 -8.64 4.39
C ARG A 222 -19.85 -8.47 3.80
N VAL A 223 -18.88 -8.10 4.63
CA VAL A 223 -17.52 -7.81 4.18
C VAL A 223 -16.48 -8.15 5.26
N GLU A 224 -15.32 -8.62 4.83
CA GLU A 224 -14.11 -8.71 5.63
C GLU A 224 -13.19 -7.53 5.25
N LEU A 225 -12.89 -6.65 6.21
CA LEU A 225 -11.94 -5.55 5.99
C LEU A 225 -10.54 -5.96 6.47
N ARG A 226 -9.53 -5.66 5.67
CA ARG A 226 -8.12 -5.78 6.04
C ARG A 226 -7.47 -4.41 5.96
N LEU A 227 -6.93 -3.96 7.09
CA LEU A 227 -6.24 -2.69 7.21
C LEU A 227 -4.72 -2.92 7.21
N ALA A 228 -3.98 -2.04 6.56
CA ALA A 228 -2.53 -1.96 6.65
C ALA A 228 -2.09 -0.51 6.88
N GLY A 229 -1.29 -0.29 7.91
CA GLY A 229 -0.71 1.00 8.25
C GLY A 229 -0.67 1.28 9.75
N PRO A 230 -0.08 2.42 10.16
CA PRO A 230 0.41 3.50 9.29
C PRO A 230 1.61 3.10 8.42
N LEU A 231 1.54 3.42 7.13
CA LEU A 231 2.58 3.15 6.12
C LEU A 231 3.24 4.45 5.66
N PRO A 232 4.47 4.40 5.12
CA PRO A 232 4.96 5.44 4.22
C PRO A 232 4.00 5.64 3.06
N CYS A 233 3.84 6.89 2.59
CA CYS A 233 2.80 7.29 1.64
C CYS A 233 3.12 6.93 0.18
N TYR A 234 3.24 5.64 -0.14
CA TYR A 234 3.53 5.13 -1.49
C TYR A 234 2.46 5.48 -2.51
N SER A 235 1.19 5.54 -2.11
CA SER A 235 0.07 5.76 -3.04
C SER A 235 -0.14 7.24 -3.39
N PHE A 236 0.59 8.13 -2.72
CA PHE A 236 0.46 9.58 -2.85
C PHE A 236 1.74 10.26 -3.36
N VAL A 237 2.68 9.46 -3.86
CA VAL A 237 3.83 9.93 -4.62
C VAL A 237 3.56 9.65 -6.10
N SER A 238 3.24 10.68 -6.89
CA SER A 238 2.86 10.50 -8.30
C SER A 238 3.89 9.67 -9.09
N ALA A 239 3.38 8.71 -9.86
CA ALA A 239 4.14 7.61 -10.47
C ALA A 239 5.00 7.98 -11.70
N GLU A 240 5.15 9.26 -12.05
CA GLU A 240 5.80 9.67 -13.31
C GLU A 240 7.20 10.31 -13.15
N GLY A 241 7.70 10.48 -11.92
CA GLY A 241 8.99 11.14 -11.66
C GLY A 241 10.17 10.24 -11.27
N ALA A 242 9.97 8.92 -11.16
CA ALA A 242 10.99 8.01 -10.62
C ALA A 242 11.31 6.84 -11.56
N SER A 243 11.42 7.09 -12.87
CA SER A 243 12.03 6.12 -13.79
C SER A 243 13.56 6.15 -13.66
N ILE A 244 14.08 5.69 -12.52
CA ILE A 244 15.46 5.22 -12.47
C ILE A 244 15.42 3.84 -13.12
N ARG A 245 15.97 3.72 -14.33
CA ARG A 245 15.96 2.49 -15.13
C ARG A 245 16.44 1.32 -14.28
N THR A 246 15.56 0.38 -14.00
CA THR A 246 15.92 -0.93 -13.45
C THR A 246 16.88 -1.59 -14.43
N VAL A 247 18.11 -1.86 -14.03
CA VAL A 247 18.97 -2.78 -14.78
C VAL A 247 18.31 -4.14 -14.65
N GLY A 248 17.74 -4.62 -15.77
CA GLY A 248 17.04 -5.90 -15.85
C GLY A 248 17.91 -7.05 -15.36
N VAL A 249 17.26 -8.00 -14.68
CA VAL A 249 17.78 -9.35 -14.46
C VAL A 249 17.73 -10.11 -15.78
#